data_AF-A0A535P7Y9-F1
#
_entry.id   AF-A0A535P7Y9-F1
#
_cell.length_a   1.000
_cell.length_b   1.000
_cell.length_c   1.000
_cell.angle_alpha   90.00
_cell.angle_beta   90.00
_cell.angle_gamma   90.00
#
_symmetry.space_group_name_H-M   'P 1'
#
loop_
_entity.id
_entity.type
_entity.pdbx_description
1 polymer ?
#
loop_
_entity_poly.entity_id
_entity_poly.type
_entity_poly.pdbx_seq_one_letter_code
_entity_poly.pdbx_strand_id
1 'polypeptide(L)'
;MPLLILISSIVFLITSFIYVQFSSPPSGDEPHYLIISQTLLKYHSLNVMLDYSNGDYHAFYPYTIDPHLSYGAHGQLMPLHSIGAPILWLLPFYVLGRLGAVFFISLLSILIIVNIYKLLITMNIGATYAFVVSIAYAIASPLYLYSHLTFIEPVGALICIYVLKFPSLEHPTLGAHPFCLF
;
A
#
# COMPACT_ATOMS: atom_id res chain seq x y z
N MET A 1 3.58 20.46 9.51
CA MET A 1 2.77 19.22 9.33
C MET A 1 1.67 19.37 8.28
N PRO A 2 0.72 20.34 8.34
CA PRO A 2 -0.41 20.35 7.40
C PRO A 2 0.02 20.48 5.93
N LEU A 3 1.03 21.31 5.68
CA LEU A 3 1.63 21.48 4.36
C LEU A 3 2.23 20.18 3.80
N LEU A 4 2.88 19.38 4.66
CA LEU A 4 3.45 18.09 4.25
C LEU A 4 2.35 17.14 3.80
N ILE A 5 1.29 17.03 4.60
CA ILE A 5 0.12 16.19 4.29
C ILE A 5 -0.50 16.65 2.97
N LEU A 6 -0.73 17.95 2.80
CA LEU A 6 -1.31 18.50 1.58
C LEU A 6 -0.46 18.14 0.35
N ILE A 7 0.86 18.38 0.41
CA ILE A 7 1.77 18.06 -0.70
C ILE A 7 1.78 16.56 -0.98
N SER A 8 1.93 15.71 0.04
CA SER A 8 1.93 14.25 -0.14
C SER A 8 0.61 13.72 -0.69
N SER A 9 -0.53 14.27 -0.25
CA SER A 9 -1.84 13.93 -0.80
C SER A 9 -1.97 14.32 -2.26
N ILE A 10 -1.55 15.55 -2.62
CA ILE A 10 -1.55 16.01 -4.02
C ILE A 10 -0.67 15.10 -4.87
N VAL A 11 0.57 14.83 -4.43
CA VAL A 11 1.49 13.97 -5.16
C VAL A 11 0.88 12.59 -5.33
N PHE A 12 0.64 11.85 -4.26
CA PHE A 12 0.26 10.43 -4.38
C PHE A 12 -1.13 10.22 -4.98
N LEU A 13 -2.14 11.01 -4.61
CA LEU A 13 -3.50 10.78 -5.11
C LEU A 13 -3.65 11.20 -6.57
N ILE A 14 -3.07 12.32 -6.99
CA ILE A 14 -3.15 12.77 -8.38
C ILE A 14 -2.33 11.85 -9.27
N THR A 15 -1.08 11.53 -8.90
CA THR A 15 -0.26 10.65 -9.74
C THR A 15 -0.79 9.23 -9.78
N SER A 16 -1.41 8.74 -8.69
CA SER A 16 -2.12 7.45 -8.69
C SER A 16 -3.35 7.45 -9.57
N PHE A 17 -4.12 8.53 -9.57
CA PHE A 17 -5.23 8.68 -10.50
C PHE A 17 -4.73 8.63 -11.95
N ILE A 18 -3.70 9.43 -12.27
CA ILE A 18 -3.09 9.43 -13.62
C ILE A 18 -2.57 8.04 -13.99
N TYR A 19 -1.87 7.37 -13.07
CA TYR A 19 -1.32 6.04 -13.27
C TYR A 19 -2.43 5.03 -13.62
N VAL A 20 -3.50 4.97 -12.84
CA VAL A 20 -4.60 4.02 -13.09
C VAL A 20 -5.33 4.31 -14.40
N GLN A 21 -5.48 5.59 -14.78
CA GLN A 21 -6.21 5.97 -16.00
C GLN A 21 -5.41 5.84 -17.29
N PHE A 22 -4.10 6.13 -17.24
CA PHE A 22 -3.28 6.32 -18.44
C PHE A 22 -2.10 5.37 -18.58
N SER A 23 -1.78 4.58 -17.54
CA SER A 23 -0.69 3.59 -17.63
C SER A 23 -1.18 2.22 -18.03
N SER A 24 -0.23 1.31 -18.28
CA SER A 24 -0.51 -0.09 -18.58
C SER A 24 -1.41 -0.76 -17.52
N PRO A 25 -2.07 -1.88 -17.89
CA PRO A 25 -2.80 -2.72 -16.95
C PRO A 25 -1.95 -3.08 -15.71
N PRO A 26 -2.58 -3.44 -14.57
CA PRO A 26 -1.85 -3.89 -13.39
C PRO A 26 -0.86 -5.01 -13.77
N SER A 27 0.32 -5.01 -13.15
CA SER A 27 1.45 -5.84 -13.60
C SER A 27 1.96 -6.77 -12.51
N GLY A 28 2.76 -7.77 -12.88
CA GLY A 28 3.25 -8.77 -11.93
C GLY A 28 2.09 -9.46 -11.22
N ASP A 29 2.11 -9.47 -9.89
CA ASP A 29 1.07 -10.12 -9.08
C ASP A 29 -0.17 -9.25 -8.82
N GLU A 30 -0.15 -7.96 -9.18
CA GLU A 30 -1.25 -7.03 -8.92
C GLU A 30 -2.62 -7.50 -9.45
N PRO A 31 -2.74 -8.01 -10.70
CA PRO A 31 -4.04 -8.47 -11.20
C PRO A 31 -4.62 -9.57 -10.30
N HIS A 32 -3.78 -10.47 -9.80
CA HIS A 32 -4.23 -11.59 -8.96
C HIS A 32 -4.75 -11.12 -7.60
N TYR A 33 -4.16 -10.09 -7.00
CA TYR A 33 -4.69 -9.49 -5.77
C TYR A 33 -6.04 -8.78 -5.99
N LEU A 34 -6.21 -8.12 -7.14
CA LEU A 34 -7.48 -7.52 -7.52
C LEU A 34 -8.55 -8.59 -7.80
N ILE A 35 -8.18 -9.70 -8.46
CA ILE A 35 -9.06 -10.86 -8.70
C ILE A 35 -9.55 -11.45 -7.38
N ILE A 36 -8.69 -11.58 -6.37
CA ILE A 36 -9.12 -12.03 -5.03
C ILE A 36 -10.19 -11.08 -4.47
N SER A 37 -9.97 -9.76 -4.58
CA SER A 37 -10.91 -8.75 -4.10
C SER A 37 -12.26 -8.84 -4.83
N GLN A 38 -12.23 -8.98 -6.16
CA GLN A 38 -13.42 -9.14 -6.99
C GLN A 38 -14.16 -10.45 -6.70
N THR A 39 -13.43 -11.56 -6.54
CA THR A 39 -14.01 -12.87 -6.21
C THR A 39 -14.70 -12.84 -4.85
N LEU A 40 -14.07 -12.24 -3.85
CA LEU A 40 -14.64 -12.08 -2.51
C LEU A 40 -15.96 -11.29 -2.55
N LEU A 41 -16.00 -10.18 -3.30
CA LEU A 41 -17.18 -9.32 -3.38
C LEU A 41 -18.30 -9.92 -4.24
N LYS A 42 -17.96 -10.50 -5.38
CA LYS A 42 -18.93 -10.99 -6.37
C LYS A 42 -19.45 -12.38 -6.00
N TYR A 43 -18.56 -13.28 -5.59
CA TYR A 43 -18.86 -14.69 -5.37
C TYR A 43 -18.90 -15.08 -3.90
N HIS A 44 -18.53 -14.19 -2.96
CA HIS A 44 -18.46 -14.51 -1.53
C HIS A 44 -17.63 -15.78 -1.27
N SER A 45 -16.56 -15.95 -2.05
CA SER A 45 -15.78 -17.19 -2.13
C SER A 45 -14.30 -16.89 -2.26
N LEU A 46 -13.48 -17.86 -1.82
CA LEU A 46 -12.03 -17.87 -2.06
C LEU A 46 -11.65 -18.63 -3.33
N ASN A 47 -12.60 -19.23 -4.02
CA ASN A 47 -12.33 -19.90 -5.29
C ASN A 47 -12.20 -18.88 -6.42
N VAL A 48 -10.98 -18.36 -6.62
CA VAL A 48 -10.66 -17.38 -7.67
C VAL A 48 -10.87 -17.89 -9.10
N MET A 49 -11.01 -19.21 -9.29
CA MET A 49 -11.37 -19.75 -10.61
C MET A 49 -12.71 -19.28 -11.11
N LEU A 50 -13.63 -18.90 -10.22
CA LEU A 50 -14.92 -18.32 -10.61
C LEU A 50 -14.73 -17.03 -11.40
N ASP A 51 -13.73 -16.22 -11.04
CA ASP A 51 -13.42 -14.96 -11.74
C ASP A 51 -12.66 -15.24 -13.04
N TYR A 52 -11.61 -16.08 -13.00
CA TYR A 52 -10.84 -16.47 -14.19
C TYR A 52 -11.71 -17.11 -15.27
N SER A 53 -12.60 -18.04 -14.90
CA SER A 53 -13.44 -18.76 -15.88
C SER A 53 -14.47 -17.87 -16.53
N ASN A 54 -14.95 -16.85 -15.82
CA ASN A 54 -15.93 -15.89 -16.33
C ASN A 54 -15.29 -14.70 -17.04
N GLY A 55 -13.96 -14.54 -16.96
CA GLY A 55 -13.24 -13.40 -17.54
C GLY A 55 -13.54 -12.08 -16.83
N ASP A 56 -13.94 -12.13 -15.56
CA ASP A 56 -14.39 -10.95 -14.80
C ASP A 56 -13.27 -9.94 -14.56
N TYR A 57 -12.04 -10.43 -14.41
CA TYR A 57 -10.81 -9.64 -14.33
C TYR A 57 -10.58 -8.70 -15.52
N HIS A 58 -11.25 -8.91 -16.65
CA HIS A 58 -11.20 -7.98 -17.79
C HIS A 58 -11.70 -6.58 -17.47
N ALA A 59 -12.39 -6.39 -16.33
CA ALA A 59 -12.72 -5.09 -15.79
C ALA A 59 -11.48 -4.20 -15.51
N PHE A 60 -10.32 -4.79 -15.23
CA PHE A 60 -9.07 -4.05 -14.97
C PHE A 60 -7.84 -4.61 -15.69
N TYR A 61 -7.92 -5.78 -16.32
CA TYR A 61 -6.80 -6.40 -17.04
C TYR A 61 -7.25 -6.98 -18.40
N PRO A 62 -6.87 -6.38 -19.54
CA PRO A 62 -7.49 -6.66 -20.84
C PRO A 62 -6.99 -7.94 -21.53
N TYR A 63 -5.90 -8.55 -21.07
CA TYR A 63 -5.30 -9.73 -21.71
C TYR A 63 -5.66 -11.01 -20.96
N THR A 64 -5.55 -12.16 -21.61
CA THR A 64 -5.65 -13.45 -20.92
C THR A 64 -4.53 -13.57 -19.89
N ILE A 65 -4.87 -13.99 -18.68
CA ILE A 65 -3.91 -14.20 -17.59
C ILE A 65 -4.02 -15.62 -17.05
N ASP A 66 -2.87 -16.24 -16.77
CA ASP A 66 -2.83 -17.59 -16.25
C ASP A 66 -3.25 -17.62 -14.76
N PRO A 67 -4.15 -18.53 -14.34
CA PRO A 67 -4.58 -18.58 -12.95
C PRO A 67 -3.47 -18.93 -11.95
N HIS A 68 -3.31 -18.10 -10.92
CA HIS A 68 -2.42 -18.37 -9.79
C HIS A 68 -3.18 -19.07 -8.65
N LEU A 69 -3.05 -20.40 -8.59
CA LEU A 69 -3.82 -21.27 -7.70
C LEU A 69 -2.95 -22.01 -6.70
N SER A 70 -3.54 -22.30 -5.55
CA SER A 70 -3.04 -23.25 -4.56
C SER A 70 -4.18 -24.20 -4.14
N TYR A 71 -3.83 -25.30 -3.50
CA TYR A 71 -4.78 -26.26 -2.96
C TYR A 71 -4.85 -26.12 -1.44
N GLY A 72 -6.06 -25.94 -0.92
CA GLY A 72 -6.30 -25.99 0.51
C GLY A 72 -6.25 -27.41 1.06
N ALA A 73 -6.35 -27.54 2.38
CA ALA A 73 -6.19 -28.81 3.10
C ALA A 73 -7.14 -29.94 2.66
N HIS A 74 -8.26 -29.62 2.01
CA HIS A 74 -9.26 -30.58 1.53
C HIS A 74 -9.37 -30.59 -0.01
N GLY A 75 -8.34 -30.11 -0.71
CA GLY A 75 -8.31 -30.07 -2.17
C GLY A 75 -9.11 -28.92 -2.80
N GLN A 76 -9.64 -28.00 -2.00
CA GLN A 76 -10.33 -26.82 -2.52
C GLN A 76 -9.34 -25.89 -3.25
N LEU A 77 -9.79 -25.30 -4.36
CA LEU A 77 -9.03 -24.30 -5.09
C LEU A 77 -9.02 -22.97 -4.31
N MET A 78 -7.83 -22.47 -4.06
CA MET A 78 -7.56 -21.25 -3.30
C MET A 78 -6.66 -20.33 -4.13
N PRO A 79 -6.65 -19.01 -3.87
CA PRO A 79 -5.61 -18.15 -4.43
C PRO A 79 -4.24 -18.62 -3.96
N LEU A 80 -3.25 -18.58 -4.85
CA LEU A 80 -1.85 -18.79 -4.48
C LEU A 80 -1.37 -17.68 -3.52
N HIS A 81 -1.82 -16.44 -3.80
CA HIS A 81 -1.44 -15.24 -3.06
C HIS A 81 -2.28 -15.06 -1.80
N SER A 82 -1.68 -14.41 -0.79
CA SER A 82 -2.36 -14.16 0.49
C SER A 82 -3.54 -13.20 0.34
N ILE A 83 -4.62 -13.50 1.06
CA ILE A 83 -5.87 -12.70 1.09
C ILE A 83 -5.77 -11.47 1.98
N GLY A 84 -4.70 -11.34 2.79
CA GLY A 84 -4.57 -10.26 3.77
C GLY A 84 -4.63 -8.87 3.13
N ALA A 85 -3.88 -8.64 2.05
CA ALA A 85 -3.88 -7.36 1.34
C ALA A 85 -5.23 -7.08 0.65
N PRO A 86 -5.80 -8.02 -0.14
CA PRO A 86 -7.14 -7.89 -0.71
C PRO A 86 -8.26 -7.52 0.28
N ILE A 87 -8.21 -8.07 1.49
CA ILE A 87 -9.19 -7.75 2.54
C ILE A 87 -9.08 -6.30 3.02
N LEU A 88 -7.87 -5.75 3.14
CA LEU A 88 -7.65 -4.41 3.68
C LEU A 88 -8.24 -3.31 2.78
N TRP A 89 -8.15 -3.46 1.46
CA TRP A 89 -8.71 -2.50 0.51
C TRP A 89 -10.04 -2.93 -0.09
N LEU A 90 -10.69 -3.96 0.46
CA LEU A 90 -11.91 -4.54 -0.11
C LEU A 90 -13.03 -3.49 -0.28
N LEU A 91 -13.22 -2.65 0.74
CA LEU A 91 -14.23 -1.59 0.71
C LEU A 91 -13.88 -0.47 -0.30
N PRO A 92 -12.66 0.11 -0.32
CA PRO A 92 -12.26 1.02 -1.39
C PRO A 92 -12.43 0.42 -2.78
N PHE A 93 -12.06 -0.85 -2.97
CA PHE A 93 -12.22 -1.56 -4.23
C PHE A 93 -13.68 -1.75 -4.62
N TYR A 94 -14.57 -2.04 -3.66
CA TYR A 94 -16.01 -2.12 -3.93
C TYR A 94 -16.58 -0.80 -4.47
N VAL A 95 -16.11 0.34 -3.97
CA VAL A 95 -16.65 1.66 -4.36
C VAL A 95 -16.07 2.17 -5.68
N LEU A 96 -14.77 1.96 -5.93
CA LEU A 96 -14.03 2.58 -7.05
C LEU A 96 -13.25 1.59 -7.93
N GLY A 97 -13.41 0.28 -7.73
CA GLY A 97 -12.64 -0.75 -8.43
C GLY A 97 -11.14 -0.65 -8.15
N ARG A 98 -10.30 -0.93 -9.16
CA ARG A 98 -8.83 -0.82 -9.08
C ARG A 98 -8.36 0.52 -8.50
N LEU A 99 -9.01 1.62 -8.89
CA LEU A 99 -8.66 2.96 -8.41
C LEU A 99 -8.81 3.05 -6.89
N GLY A 100 -9.85 2.45 -6.32
CA GLY A 100 -10.07 2.43 -4.88
C GLY A 100 -8.97 1.67 -4.13
N ALA A 101 -8.54 0.51 -4.65
CA ALA A 101 -7.42 -0.24 -4.08
C ALA A 101 -6.11 0.56 -4.11
N VAL A 102 -5.81 1.23 -5.23
CA VAL A 102 -4.62 2.07 -5.34
C VAL A 102 -4.70 3.28 -4.41
N PHE A 103 -5.86 3.94 -4.30
CA PHE A 103 -6.05 5.05 -3.36
C PHE A 103 -5.87 4.64 -1.91
N PHE A 104 -6.28 3.43 -1.54
CA PHE A 104 -5.98 2.88 -0.21
C PHE A 104 -4.47 2.79 0.03
N ILE A 105 -3.71 2.24 -0.93
CA ILE A 105 -2.25 2.15 -0.83
C ILE A 105 -1.58 3.54 -0.81
N SER A 106 -2.07 4.48 -1.61
CA SER A 106 -1.65 5.88 -1.58
C SER A 106 -1.88 6.51 -0.21
N LEU A 107 -3.03 6.25 0.43
CA LEU A 107 -3.32 6.73 1.77
C LEU A 107 -2.32 6.19 2.80
N LEU A 108 -1.99 4.89 2.73
CA LEU A 108 -0.96 4.31 3.59
C LEU A 108 0.40 4.97 3.36
N SER A 109 0.72 5.28 2.11
CA SER A 109 1.97 5.98 1.75
C SER A 109 2.04 7.39 2.33
N ILE A 110 0.93 8.14 2.33
CA ILE A 110 0.83 9.44 3.01
C ILE A 110 1.08 9.26 4.52
N LEU A 111 0.48 8.23 5.14
CA LEU A 111 0.68 7.93 6.55
C LEU A 111 2.13 7.57 6.85
N ILE A 112 2.82 6.84 5.98
CA ILE A 112 4.26 6.55 6.12
C ILE A 112 5.05 7.85 6.15
N ILE A 113 4.84 8.77 5.20
CA ILE A 113 5.55 10.05 5.13
C ILE A 113 5.31 10.89 6.40
N VAL A 114 4.07 10.93 6.90
CA VAL A 114 3.75 11.60 8.17
C VAL A 114 4.48 10.95 9.35
N ASN A 115 4.59 9.63 9.38
CA ASN A 115 5.31 8.92 10.44
C ASN A 115 6.82 9.11 10.35
N ILE A 116 7.40 9.19 9.15
CA ILE A 116 8.81 9.55 8.94
C ILE A 116 9.07 10.95 9.52
N TYR A 117 8.24 11.94 9.17
CA TYR A 117 8.36 13.28 9.73
C TYR A 117 8.30 13.26 11.26
N LYS A 118 7.30 12.56 11.83
CA LYS A 118 7.14 12.47 13.28
C LYS A 118 8.33 11.80 13.95
N LEU A 119 8.86 10.71 13.37
CA LEU A 119 10.04 10.02 13.87
C LEU A 119 11.25 10.97 13.91
N LEU A 120 11.48 11.73 12.83
CA LEU A 120 12.58 12.70 12.78
C LEU A 120 12.44 13.78 13.86
N ILE A 121 11.22 14.27 14.10
CA ILE A 121 10.95 15.21 15.20
C ILE A 121 11.24 14.58 16.56
N THR A 122 10.85 13.31 16.80
CA THR A 122 11.17 12.62 18.06
C THR A 122 12.66 12.36 18.25
N MET A 123 13.44 12.36 17.17
CA MET A 123 14.90 12.27 17.18
C MET A 123 15.58 13.64 17.34
N ASN A 124 14.83 14.69 17.71
CA ASN A 124 15.32 16.08 17.83
C ASN A 124 15.90 16.68 16.53
N ILE A 125 15.48 16.17 15.36
CA ILE A 125 15.84 16.78 14.08
C ILE A 125 15.00 18.05 13.87
N GLY A 126 15.65 19.13 13.45
CA GLY A 126 14.99 20.41 13.17
C GLY A 126 13.85 20.27 12.15
N ALA A 127 12.73 20.97 12.39
CA ALA A 127 11.50 20.81 11.63
C ALA A 127 11.66 21.03 10.11
N THR A 128 12.55 21.94 9.70
CA THR A 128 12.87 22.18 8.29
C THR A 128 13.54 20.96 7.66
N TYR A 129 14.54 20.37 8.31
CA TYR A 129 15.22 19.17 7.82
C TYR A 129 14.27 17.98 7.80
N ALA A 130 13.48 17.79 8.87
CA ALA A 130 12.47 16.74 8.92
C ALA A 130 11.47 16.84 7.76
N PHE A 131 11.03 18.06 7.43
CA PHE A 131 10.13 18.33 6.30
C PHE A 131 10.80 17.98 4.96
N VAL A 132 12.00 18.50 4.70
CA VAL A 132 12.72 18.27 3.44
C VAL A 132 13.01 16.79 3.22
N VAL A 133 13.49 16.08 4.24
CA VAL A 133 13.75 14.63 4.16
C VAL A 133 12.47 13.84 3.90
N SER A 134 11.36 14.21 4.56
CA SER A 134 10.07 13.55 4.34
C SER A 134 9.54 13.75 2.93
N ILE A 135 9.71 14.95 2.35
CA ILE A 135 9.37 15.21 0.95
C ILE A 135 10.29 14.42 0.01
N ALA A 136 11.60 14.37 0.29
CA ALA A 136 12.54 13.57 -0.50
C ALA A 136 12.14 12.09 -0.52
N TYR A 137 11.76 11.53 0.63
CA TYR A 137 11.22 10.17 0.69
C TYR A 137 9.93 9.99 -0.11
N ALA A 138 9.04 11.00 -0.10
CA ALA A 138 7.78 10.93 -0.83
C ALA A 138 7.96 10.84 -2.34
N ILE A 139 9.00 11.46 -2.91
CA ILE A 139 9.15 11.57 -4.37
C ILE A 139 10.35 10.79 -4.95
N ALA A 140 11.37 10.49 -4.13
CA ALA A 140 12.65 9.96 -4.60
C ALA A 140 13.03 8.62 -3.94
N SER A 141 12.06 7.90 -3.37
CA SER A 141 12.27 6.56 -2.81
C SER A 141 11.37 5.53 -3.49
N PRO A 142 11.63 4.21 -3.31
CA PRO A 142 10.74 3.16 -3.81
C PRO A 142 9.31 3.32 -3.34
N LEU A 143 9.06 4.00 -2.20
CA LEU A 143 7.72 4.29 -1.70
C LEU A 143 6.85 5.01 -2.74
N TYR A 144 7.45 5.89 -3.56
CA TYR A 144 6.72 6.55 -4.64
C TYR A 144 6.16 5.54 -5.64
N LEU A 145 6.95 4.54 -6.05
CA LEU A 145 6.46 3.51 -6.96
C LEU A 145 5.40 2.65 -6.27
N TYR A 146 5.68 2.17 -5.07
CA TYR A 146 4.75 1.31 -4.32
C TYR A 146 3.45 2.02 -3.93
N SER A 147 3.39 3.36 -3.89
CA SER A 147 2.15 4.07 -3.61
C SER A 147 1.09 3.92 -4.71
N HIS A 148 1.49 3.45 -5.88
CA HIS A 148 0.65 3.27 -7.07
C HIS A 148 0.29 1.81 -7.35
N LEU A 149 0.90 0.87 -6.63
CA LEU A 149 0.80 -0.56 -6.90
C LEU A 149 0.01 -1.26 -5.80
N THR A 150 -0.79 -2.26 -6.18
CA THR A 150 -1.66 -3.02 -5.27
C THR A 150 -0.91 -4.15 -4.56
N PHE A 151 0.10 -3.75 -3.79
CA PHE A 151 1.04 -4.60 -3.07
C PHE A 151 0.90 -4.42 -1.54
N ILE A 152 1.37 -5.40 -0.76
CA ILE A 152 1.25 -5.40 0.72
C ILE A 152 2.38 -4.60 1.39
N GLU A 153 3.44 -4.30 0.65
CA GLU A 153 4.69 -3.71 1.11
C GLU A 153 4.47 -2.37 1.83
N PRO A 154 3.60 -1.45 1.36
CA PRO A 154 3.27 -0.23 2.12
C PRO A 154 2.62 -0.50 3.48
N VAL A 155 1.84 -1.58 3.64
CA VAL A 155 1.29 -1.96 4.95
C VAL A 155 2.43 -2.33 5.89
N GLY A 156 3.36 -3.18 5.43
CA GLY A 156 4.54 -3.58 6.20
C GLY A 156 5.42 -2.38 6.57
N ALA A 157 5.69 -1.50 5.61
CA ALA A 157 6.48 -0.29 5.84
C ALA A 157 5.83 0.64 6.87
N LEU A 158 4.50 0.81 6.83
CA LEU A 158 3.76 1.59 7.82
C LEU A 158 3.87 1.00 9.23
N ILE A 159 3.77 -0.33 9.36
CA ILE A 159 3.94 -1.01 10.63
C ILE A 159 5.36 -0.81 11.16
N CYS A 160 6.39 -1.03 10.34
CA CYS A 160 7.78 -0.86 10.72
C CYS A 160 8.08 0.56 11.23
N ILE A 161 7.69 1.60 10.47
CA ILE A 161 7.94 2.99 10.88
C ILE A 161 7.15 3.37 12.15
N TYR A 162 5.94 2.84 12.30
CA TYR A 162 5.13 3.08 13.50
C TYR A 162 5.80 2.47 14.74
N VAL A 163 6.25 1.22 14.64
CA VAL A 163 6.97 0.52 15.72
C VAL A 163 8.27 1.24 16.08
N LEU A 164 9.07 1.64 15.10
CA LEU A 164 10.33 2.38 15.37
C LEU A 164 10.10 3.70 16.10
N LYS A 165 8.99 4.37 15.80
CA LYS A 165 8.60 5.64 16.43
C LYS A 165 7.99 5.44 17.82
N PHE A 166 7.38 4.28 18.11
CA PHE A 166 6.63 4.06 19.34
C PHE A 166 7.46 4.25 20.63
N PRO A 167 8.66 3.65 20.80
CA PRO A 167 9.51 3.88 21.97
C PRO A 167 9.90 5.35 22.16
N SER A 168 10.05 6.09 21.06
CA SER A 168 10.39 7.52 21.10
C SER A 168 9.26 8.40 21.63
N LEU A 169 8.02 7.90 21.70
CA LEU A 169 6.88 8.60 22.31
C LEU A 169 6.80 8.41 23.83
N GLU A 170 7.25 7.26 24.34
CA GLU A 170 7.17 6.93 25.78
C GLU A 170 8.31 7.55 26.61
N HIS A 171 9.44 7.87 25.97
CA HIS A 171 10.57 8.52 26.63
C HIS A 171 11.06 9.77 25.90
N PRO A 172 10.36 10.91 26.02
CA PRO A 172 10.75 12.17 25.38
C PRO A 172 12.12 12.71 25.80
N THR A 173 12.66 12.23 26.93
CA THR A 173 13.87 12.74 27.59
C THR A 173 15.15 11.96 27.27
N LEU A 174 15.09 10.85 26.54
CA LEU A 174 16.29 10.07 26.19
C LEU A 174 17.03 10.59 24.94
N GLY A 175 16.55 11.67 24.32
CA GLY A 175 17.21 12.36 23.20
C GLY A 175 18.50 13.11 23.56
N ALA A 176 19.06 12.90 24.77
CA ALA A 176 20.31 13.48 25.24
C ALA A 176 21.41 12.44 25.51
N HIS A 177 21.29 11.21 24.99
CA HIS A 177 22.44 10.33 24.91
C HIS A 177 23.04 10.39 23.52
N PRO A 178 24.30 10.86 23.37
CA PRO A 178 25.00 10.71 22.10
C PRO A 178 25.06 9.21 21.81
N PHE A 179 24.94 8.86 20.53
CA PHE A 179 25.32 7.55 20.01
C PHE A 179 26.60 7.05 20.71
N CYS A 180 26.44 6.20 21.72
CA CYS A 180 27.50 5.34 22.22
C CYS A 180 27.35 4.03 21.47
N LEU A 181 28.18 3.94 20.43
CA LEU A 181 28.78 2.74 19.85
C LEU A 181 28.46 1.44 20.61
N PHE A 182 27.85 0.49 19.91
CA PHE A 182 28.40 -0.86 19.74
C PHE A 182 28.11 -1.33 18.32
#